data_AF-A0A938GLX1-F1
#
_entry.id   AF-A0A938GLX1-F1
#
_cell.length_a   1.000
_cell.length_b   1.000
_cell.length_c   1.000
_cell.angle_alpha   90.00
_cell.angle_beta   90.00
_cell.angle_gamma   90.00
#
_symmetry.space_group_name_H-M   'P 1'
#
loop_
_entity.id
_entity.type
_entity.pdbx_description
1 polymer ?
#
loop_
_entity_poly.entity_id
_entity_poly.type
_entity_poly.pdbx_seq_one_letter_code
_entity_poly.pdbx_strand_id
1 'polypeptide(L)'
;MALDSISPLSAQAEVMCILPLNGDVYVGGGFNFAGGNPVSGLALWNGGQWSDVGGSGLKPNDAVEFMVQVGSSIYISGGFSRIAGKPVRNFARWDGTEWIPMLTEGRGVGVRMIAANDTEIALSVPSFTDFGFGQHKGLALYHVPPRLHVEEQGEFLRVSWPGPAWRYWLEQSATCEPGSWSLSAKPQDGPDKTRFVDLPKDGSARFFRLRRIPVLKRE
;
A
#
# COMPACT_ATOMS: atom_id res chain seq x y z
N MET A 1 -22.73 10.83 -27.04
CA MET A 1 -21.95 9.99 -26.11
C MET A 1 -21.39 8.85 -26.93
N ALA A 2 -20.12 8.90 -27.31
CA ALA A 2 -19.47 7.84 -28.08
C ALA A 2 -18.78 6.88 -27.10
N LEU A 3 -19.07 5.59 -27.21
CA LEU A 3 -18.26 4.53 -26.62
C LEU A 3 -17.19 4.17 -27.65
N ASP A 4 -15.98 4.70 -27.47
CA ASP A 4 -14.86 4.28 -28.29
C ASP A 4 -14.33 2.95 -27.75
N SER A 5 -14.17 1.97 -28.64
CA SER A 5 -13.62 0.67 -28.26
C SER A 5 -12.13 0.81 -27.94
N ILE A 6 -11.75 0.53 -26.70
CA ILE A 6 -10.34 0.34 -26.33
C ILE A 6 -9.93 -1.05 -26.82
N SER A 7 -8.75 -1.18 -27.44
CA SER A 7 -8.25 -2.48 -27.92
C SER A 7 -8.39 -3.54 -26.84
N PRO A 8 -9.01 -4.70 -27.15
CA PRO A 8 -9.45 -5.64 -26.13
C PRO A 8 -8.26 -6.31 -25.44
N LEU A 9 -8.49 -6.71 -24.19
CA LEU A 9 -7.65 -7.69 -23.51
C LEU A 9 -7.82 -9.06 -24.19
N SER A 10 -6.93 -10.02 -23.95
CA SER A 10 -6.98 -11.34 -24.61
C SER A 10 -8.38 -11.97 -24.58
N ALA A 11 -8.81 -12.61 -25.68
CA ALA A 11 -10.19 -13.03 -25.96
C ALA A 11 -10.84 -14.05 -24.99
N GLN A 12 -10.09 -14.57 -23.99
CA GLN A 12 -10.58 -15.49 -22.96
C GLN A 12 -10.39 -14.96 -21.54
N ALA A 13 -10.06 -13.67 -21.39
CA ALA A 13 -9.70 -13.12 -20.10
C ALA A 13 -10.79 -12.28 -19.47
N GLU A 14 -10.96 -12.47 -18.16
CA GLU A 14 -11.87 -11.69 -17.34
C GLU A 14 -11.12 -10.53 -16.68
N VAL A 15 -11.66 -9.32 -16.83
CA VAL A 15 -11.29 -8.17 -15.99
C VAL A 15 -12.00 -8.33 -14.67
N MET A 16 -11.24 -8.41 -13.58
CA MET A 16 -11.78 -8.65 -12.24
C MET A 16 -11.78 -7.36 -11.40
N CYS A 17 -10.88 -6.43 -11.68
CA CYS A 17 -10.85 -5.13 -11.01
C CYS A 17 -10.35 -4.00 -11.91
N ILE A 18 -10.81 -2.80 -11.61
CA ILE A 18 -10.44 -1.56 -12.31
C ILE A 18 -10.21 -0.47 -11.25
N LEU A 19 -9.13 0.30 -11.41
CA LEU A 19 -8.81 1.45 -10.58
C LEU A 19 -8.49 2.66 -11.47
N PRO A 20 -9.42 3.61 -11.62
CA PRO A 20 -9.13 4.91 -12.22
C PRO A 20 -8.25 5.75 -11.29
N LEU A 21 -7.15 6.28 -11.79
CA LEU A 21 -6.21 7.06 -10.99
C LEU A 21 -5.49 8.10 -11.86
N ASN A 22 -5.59 9.38 -11.49
CA ASN A 22 -4.86 10.50 -12.11
C ASN A 22 -5.03 10.61 -13.64
N GLY A 23 -6.17 10.20 -14.18
CA GLY A 23 -6.44 10.20 -15.63
C GLY A 23 -6.09 8.91 -16.35
N ASP A 24 -5.40 7.98 -15.68
CA ASP A 24 -5.12 6.64 -16.16
C ASP A 24 -6.11 5.60 -15.61
N VAL A 25 -6.13 4.42 -16.21
CA VAL A 25 -6.94 3.28 -15.77
C VAL A 25 -6.06 2.06 -15.57
N TYR A 26 -5.97 1.61 -14.32
CA TYR A 26 -5.33 0.35 -13.97
C TYR A 26 -6.37 -0.77 -14.04
N VAL A 27 -5.99 -1.89 -14.63
CA VAL A 27 -6.87 -3.05 -14.82
C VAL A 27 -6.18 -4.30 -14.33
N GLY A 28 -6.86 -5.05 -13.46
CA GLY A 28 -6.43 -6.36 -12.98
C GLY A 28 -7.40 -7.46 -13.43
N GLY A 29 -6.86 -8.62 -13.76
CA GLY A 29 -7.69 -9.77 -14.15
C GLY A 29 -6.87 -10.98 -14.56
N GLY A 30 -7.50 -11.94 -15.22
CA GLY A 30 -6.87 -13.17 -15.72
C GLY A 30 -6.49 -13.09 -17.20
N PHE A 31 -5.80 -12.02 -17.63
CA PHE A 31 -5.37 -11.83 -19.03
C PHE A 31 -3.87 -12.02 -19.21
N ASN A 32 -3.47 -12.35 -20.44
CA ASN A 32 -2.05 -12.47 -20.83
C ASN A 32 -1.60 -11.37 -21.81
N PHE A 33 -2.56 -10.63 -22.35
CA PHE A 33 -2.33 -9.53 -23.29
C PHE A 33 -3.28 -8.37 -23.02
N ALA A 34 -2.78 -7.15 -23.24
CA ALA A 34 -3.56 -5.91 -23.22
C ALA A 34 -3.27 -5.10 -24.49
N GLY A 35 -4.28 -4.93 -25.35
CA GLY A 35 -4.13 -4.21 -26.61
C GLY A 35 -3.03 -4.75 -27.54
N GLY A 36 -2.80 -6.07 -27.53
CA GLY A 36 -1.73 -6.72 -28.30
C GLY A 36 -0.36 -6.76 -27.62
N ASN A 37 -0.17 -6.05 -26.50
CA ASN A 37 1.06 -6.09 -25.73
C ASN A 37 1.05 -7.29 -24.76
N PRO A 38 2.17 -8.04 -24.61
CA PRO A 38 2.27 -9.17 -23.68
C PRO A 38 2.37 -8.68 -22.24
N VAL A 39 1.23 -8.32 -21.67
CA VAL A 39 1.06 -7.85 -20.29
C VAL A 39 0.13 -8.82 -19.60
N SER A 40 0.63 -9.49 -18.56
CA SER A 40 -0.16 -10.49 -17.81
C SER A 40 -0.72 -9.88 -16.53
N GLY A 41 -2.00 -10.12 -16.26
CA GLY A 41 -2.65 -9.92 -14.98
C GLY A 41 -2.88 -8.47 -14.53
N LEU A 42 -2.02 -7.52 -14.89
CA LEU A 42 -2.06 -6.13 -14.45
C LEU A 42 -1.57 -5.17 -15.54
N ALA A 43 -2.45 -4.30 -16.03
CA ALA A 43 -2.15 -3.36 -17.11
C ALA A 43 -2.59 -1.93 -16.77
N LEU A 44 -1.91 -0.96 -17.37
CA LEU A 44 -2.20 0.46 -17.32
C LEU A 44 -2.67 0.94 -18.68
N TRP A 45 -3.79 1.64 -18.74
CA TRP A 45 -4.23 2.42 -19.89
C TRP A 45 -4.06 3.91 -19.61
N ASN A 46 -3.27 4.59 -20.44
CA ASN A 46 -2.98 6.02 -20.30
C ASN A 46 -3.77 6.93 -21.25
N GLY A 47 -4.85 6.42 -21.84
CA GLY A 47 -5.63 7.13 -22.86
C GLY A 47 -5.17 6.87 -24.31
N GLY A 48 -4.00 6.27 -24.53
CA GLY A 48 -3.49 5.97 -25.88
C GLY A 48 -2.94 4.55 -26.05
N GLN A 49 -2.34 3.97 -25.03
CA GLN A 49 -1.73 2.64 -25.09
C GLN A 49 -1.82 1.88 -23.77
N TRP A 50 -1.76 0.55 -23.87
CA TRP A 50 -1.64 -0.35 -22.73
C TRP A 50 -0.17 -0.61 -22.39
N SER A 51 0.18 -0.63 -21.11
CA SER A 51 1.51 -1.03 -20.63
C SER A 51 1.42 -1.89 -19.36
N ASP A 52 2.52 -2.57 -19.02
CA ASP A 52 2.68 -3.19 -17.71
C ASP A 52 2.81 -2.13 -16.60
N VAL A 53 2.39 -2.47 -15.38
CA VAL A 53 2.50 -1.59 -14.22
C VAL A 53 3.78 -1.89 -13.45
N GLY A 54 4.77 -1.01 -13.57
CA GLY A 54 5.94 -1.00 -12.68
C GLY A 54 6.86 -2.23 -12.80
N GLY A 55 6.85 -2.94 -13.92
CA GLY A 55 7.63 -4.18 -14.08
C GLY A 55 7.06 -5.30 -13.21
N SER A 56 5.74 -5.46 -13.18
CA SER A 56 5.04 -6.41 -12.32
C SER A 56 5.55 -7.84 -12.50
N GLY A 57 5.92 -8.20 -13.74
CA GLY A 57 6.48 -9.52 -14.05
C GLY A 57 5.55 -10.68 -13.69
N LEU A 58 4.24 -10.42 -13.65
CA LEU A 58 3.22 -11.45 -13.50
C LEU A 58 3.28 -12.41 -14.68
N LYS A 59 3.00 -13.69 -14.42
CA LYS A 59 3.08 -14.75 -15.41
C LYS A 59 1.74 -14.98 -16.09
N PRO A 60 1.72 -15.65 -17.24
CA PRO A 60 0.48 -16.18 -17.77
C PRO A 60 -0.25 -17.04 -16.73
N ASN A 61 -1.56 -16.83 -16.61
CA ASN A 61 -2.46 -17.40 -15.60
C ASN A 61 -2.33 -16.86 -14.16
N ASP A 62 -1.39 -15.95 -13.87
CA ASP A 62 -1.50 -15.13 -12.66
C ASP A 62 -2.67 -14.15 -12.82
N ALA A 63 -3.41 -13.90 -11.75
CA ALA A 63 -4.56 -13.00 -11.77
C ALA A 63 -4.53 -11.97 -10.64
N VAL A 64 -4.84 -10.73 -10.98
CA VAL A 64 -5.15 -9.68 -10.01
C VAL A 64 -6.66 -9.55 -9.89
N GLU A 65 -7.19 -9.96 -8.75
CA GLU A 65 -8.63 -10.02 -8.48
C GLU A 65 -9.13 -8.74 -7.81
N PHE A 66 -8.32 -8.11 -6.97
CA PHE A 66 -8.66 -6.89 -6.25
C PHE A 66 -7.52 -5.89 -6.25
N MET A 67 -7.89 -4.61 -6.31
CA MET A 67 -6.96 -3.50 -6.33
C MET A 67 -7.54 -2.32 -5.54
N VAL A 68 -6.74 -1.73 -4.66
CA VAL A 68 -7.12 -0.53 -3.89
C VAL A 68 -5.95 0.44 -3.82
N GLN A 69 -6.26 1.72 -3.79
CA GLN A 69 -5.28 2.76 -3.52
C GLN A 69 -5.35 3.18 -2.05
N VAL A 70 -4.20 3.31 -1.40
CA VAL A 70 -4.07 3.97 -0.09
C VAL A 70 -2.89 4.94 -0.15
N GLY A 71 -3.18 6.23 0.09
CA GLY A 71 -2.21 7.30 -0.17
C GLY A 71 -1.80 7.30 -1.65
N SER A 72 -0.49 7.28 -1.95
CA SER A 72 -0.02 7.13 -3.33
C SER A 72 0.39 5.69 -3.69
N SER A 73 0.07 4.72 -2.84
CA SER A 73 0.41 3.33 -3.08
C SER A 73 -0.80 2.55 -3.58
N ILE A 74 -0.54 1.60 -4.47
CA ILE A 74 -1.52 0.65 -4.97
C ILE A 74 -1.26 -0.70 -4.31
N TYR A 75 -2.30 -1.32 -3.81
CA TYR A 75 -2.26 -2.66 -3.24
C TYR A 75 -3.06 -3.58 -4.14
N ILE A 76 -2.49 -4.75 -4.42
CA ILE A 76 -3.13 -5.77 -5.25
C ILE A 76 -3.26 -7.07 -4.48
N SER A 77 -4.33 -7.81 -4.72
CA SER A 77 -4.46 -9.22 -4.34
C SER A 77 -5.09 -10.07 -5.42
N GLY A 78 -4.83 -11.37 -5.38
CA GLY A 78 -5.39 -12.35 -6.31
C GLY A 78 -4.51 -13.59 -6.42
N GLY A 79 -4.81 -14.48 -7.36
CA GLY A 79 -4.00 -15.66 -7.63
C GLY A 79 -2.67 -15.37 -8.33
N PHE A 80 -1.65 -14.86 -7.62
CA PHE A 80 -0.29 -14.71 -8.14
C PHE A 80 0.79 -15.13 -7.13
N SER A 81 1.88 -15.70 -7.65
CA SER A 81 2.96 -16.29 -6.83
C SER A 81 4.28 -15.50 -6.82
N ARG A 82 4.38 -14.48 -7.68
CA ARG A 82 5.56 -13.63 -7.83
C ARG A 82 5.15 -12.20 -8.21
N ILE A 83 5.98 -11.23 -7.87
CA ILE A 83 5.88 -9.85 -8.34
C ILE A 83 7.30 -9.28 -8.47
N ALA A 84 7.60 -8.63 -9.59
CA ALA A 84 8.93 -8.11 -9.94
C ALA A 84 10.06 -9.16 -9.69
N GLY A 85 9.81 -10.42 -10.06
CA GLY A 85 10.73 -11.55 -9.86
C GLY A 85 10.82 -12.09 -8.42
N LYS A 86 10.34 -11.35 -7.43
CA LYS A 86 10.34 -11.73 -6.00
C LYS A 86 9.16 -12.68 -5.70
N PRO A 87 9.36 -13.77 -4.93
CA PRO A 87 8.25 -14.57 -4.44
C PRO A 87 7.31 -13.75 -3.56
N VAL A 88 6.00 -13.93 -3.76
CA VAL A 88 4.94 -13.29 -2.97
C VAL A 88 3.72 -14.18 -2.97
N ARG A 89 2.88 -14.11 -1.94
CA ARG A 89 1.59 -14.82 -1.92
C ARG A 89 0.44 -13.84 -1.96
N ASN A 90 -0.07 -13.61 -3.15
CA ASN A 90 -1.38 -13.00 -3.38
C ASN A 90 -1.56 -11.59 -2.80
N PHE A 91 -0.51 -10.92 -2.29
CA PHE A 91 -0.62 -9.57 -1.74
C PHE A 91 0.68 -8.79 -1.89
N ALA A 92 0.64 -7.74 -2.70
CA ALA A 92 1.77 -6.89 -3.00
C ALA A 92 1.37 -5.41 -3.01
N ARG A 93 2.35 -4.54 -2.80
CA ARG A 93 2.20 -3.08 -2.85
C ARG A 93 3.12 -2.49 -3.90
N TRP A 94 2.58 -1.62 -4.75
CA TRP A 94 3.34 -0.69 -5.58
C TRP A 94 3.43 0.65 -4.87
N ASP A 95 4.64 1.13 -4.60
CA ASP A 95 4.83 2.41 -3.90
C ASP A 95 5.02 3.63 -4.82
N GLY A 96 5.05 3.39 -6.13
CA GLY A 96 5.40 4.38 -7.16
C GLY A 96 6.77 4.13 -7.80
N THR A 97 7.60 3.29 -7.17
CA THR A 97 8.98 3.00 -7.60
C THR A 97 9.29 1.51 -7.67
N GLU A 98 8.81 0.71 -6.72
CA GLU A 98 9.00 -0.74 -6.72
C GLU A 98 7.79 -1.52 -6.21
N TRP A 99 7.74 -2.80 -6.59
CA TRP A 99 6.83 -3.78 -6.04
C TRP A 99 7.41 -4.41 -4.77
N ILE A 100 6.66 -4.30 -3.68
CA ILE A 100 7.01 -4.80 -2.35
C ILE A 100 6.09 -5.98 -2.01
N PRO A 101 6.64 -7.20 -1.83
CA PRO A 101 5.90 -8.33 -1.26
C PRO A 101 5.46 -8.02 0.18
N MET A 102 4.16 -8.16 0.46
CA MET A 102 3.62 -7.78 1.77
C MET A 102 3.52 -8.96 2.75
N LEU A 103 3.75 -10.18 2.27
CA LEU A 103 3.74 -11.41 3.05
C LEU A 103 4.98 -12.26 2.68
N THR A 104 5.65 -12.82 3.68
CA THR A 104 6.82 -13.68 3.51
C THR A 104 6.43 -15.13 3.21
N GLU A 105 7.37 -15.92 2.67
CA GLU A 105 7.15 -17.34 2.40
C GLU A 105 6.91 -18.14 3.70
N GLY A 106 5.73 -18.74 3.81
CA GLY A 106 5.32 -19.57 4.95
C GLY A 106 3.87 -19.99 4.75
N ARG A 107 3.55 -21.28 4.88
CA ARG A 107 2.36 -22.05 4.41
C ARG A 107 1.05 -21.29 4.14
N GLY A 108 0.39 -21.70 3.06
CA GLY A 108 -0.60 -20.97 2.25
C GLY A 108 -1.66 -20.18 2.98
N VAL A 109 -1.59 -18.86 2.85
CA VAL A 109 -2.75 -18.00 3.04
C VAL A 109 -2.85 -17.06 1.85
N GLY A 110 -3.71 -17.40 0.89
CA GLY A 110 -4.03 -16.47 -0.19
C GLY A 110 -4.93 -15.37 0.36
N VAL A 111 -4.49 -14.11 0.28
CA VAL A 111 -5.41 -12.97 0.44
C VAL A 111 -6.42 -13.06 -0.69
N ARG A 112 -7.69 -13.23 -0.34
CA ARG A 112 -8.77 -13.38 -1.34
C ARG A 112 -9.39 -12.05 -1.71
N MET A 113 -9.48 -11.13 -0.76
CA MET A 113 -10.13 -9.84 -0.95
C MET A 113 -9.41 -8.80 -0.13
N ILE A 114 -9.35 -7.59 -0.67
CA ILE A 114 -8.88 -6.40 0.03
C ILE A 114 -9.93 -5.30 -0.08
N ALA A 115 -10.13 -4.58 1.02
CA ALA A 115 -10.90 -3.35 1.07
C ALA A 115 -10.11 -2.35 1.91
N ALA A 116 -10.16 -1.07 1.58
CA ALA A 116 -9.33 -0.08 2.27
C ALA A 116 -10.12 1.17 2.68
N ASN A 117 -9.61 1.82 3.72
CA ASN A 117 -9.82 3.23 4.01
C ASN A 117 -8.46 3.97 3.91
N ASP A 118 -8.44 5.26 4.22
CA ASP A 118 -7.25 6.11 4.10
C ASP A 118 -6.01 5.61 4.87
N THR A 119 -6.20 4.73 5.86
CA THR A 119 -5.15 4.28 6.80
C THR A 119 -5.08 2.77 7.02
N GLU A 120 -6.06 2.00 6.54
CA GLU A 120 -6.19 0.58 6.85
C GLU A 120 -6.67 -0.19 5.64
N ILE A 121 -6.17 -1.42 5.49
CA ILE A 121 -6.63 -2.40 4.52
C ILE A 121 -7.18 -3.60 5.31
N ALA A 122 -8.47 -3.87 5.16
CA ALA A 122 -9.08 -5.12 5.55
C ALA A 122 -8.74 -6.21 4.53
N LEU A 123 -8.27 -7.35 5.01
CA LEU A 123 -7.88 -8.51 4.22
C LEU A 123 -8.77 -9.69 4.61
N SER A 124 -9.44 -10.32 3.65
CA SER A 124 -10.05 -11.63 3.87
C SER A 124 -9.02 -12.72 3.62
N VAL A 125 -8.87 -13.65 4.57
CA VAL A 125 -7.92 -14.75 4.46
C VAL A 125 -8.51 -16.09 4.94
N PRO A 126 -8.15 -17.22 4.32
CA PRO A 126 -8.58 -18.55 4.78
C PRO A 126 -8.14 -18.89 6.21
N SER A 127 -6.89 -18.56 6.62
CA SER A 127 -6.35 -18.81 7.97
C SER A 127 -4.96 -18.19 8.20
N PHE A 128 -4.74 -17.41 9.27
CA PHE A 128 -3.39 -16.97 9.68
C PHE A 128 -2.64 -18.05 10.47
N THR A 129 -1.33 -18.17 10.27
CA THR A 129 -0.41 -18.81 11.22
C THR A 129 0.73 -17.90 11.71
N ASP A 130 1.10 -16.84 10.98
CA ASP A 130 2.43 -16.19 11.17
C ASP A 130 2.46 -14.70 11.57
N PHE A 131 1.36 -14.10 12.01
CA PHE A 131 1.40 -12.71 12.53
C PHE A 131 1.71 -12.60 14.04
N GLY A 132 2.29 -13.63 14.66
CA GLY A 132 2.66 -13.59 16.08
C GLY A 132 1.48 -13.53 17.07
N PHE A 133 0.23 -13.59 16.58
CA PHE A 133 -1.00 -13.49 17.40
C PHE A 133 -1.81 -14.79 17.46
N GLY A 134 -1.27 -15.93 17.01
CA GLY A 134 -1.97 -17.22 16.96
C GLY A 134 -2.83 -17.40 15.69
N GLN A 135 -3.58 -18.51 15.60
CA GLN A 135 -4.42 -18.79 14.43
C GLN A 135 -5.70 -17.94 14.44
N HIS A 136 -5.86 -17.08 13.45
CA HIS A 136 -7.09 -16.29 13.23
C HIS A 136 -7.67 -16.61 11.85
N LYS A 137 -8.98 -16.88 11.79
CA LYS A 137 -9.70 -17.17 10.54
C LYS A 137 -10.59 -15.98 10.18
N GLY A 138 -10.74 -15.69 8.88
CA GLY A 138 -11.82 -14.86 8.34
C GLY A 138 -11.46 -13.42 7.99
N LEU A 139 -10.78 -12.67 8.85
CA LEU A 139 -10.48 -11.25 8.61
C LEU A 139 -9.22 -10.79 9.33
N ALA A 140 -8.41 -9.95 8.67
CA ALA A 140 -7.37 -9.15 9.32
C ALA A 140 -7.42 -7.70 8.88
N LEU A 141 -6.83 -6.85 9.72
CA LEU A 141 -6.53 -5.46 9.40
C LEU A 141 -5.02 -5.31 9.21
N TYR A 142 -4.63 -4.94 8.00
CA TYR A 142 -3.31 -4.41 7.70
C TYR A 142 -3.33 -2.89 7.86
N HIS A 143 -2.57 -2.37 8.82
CA HIS A 143 -2.47 -0.92 9.00
C HIS A 143 -1.41 -0.37 8.06
N VAL A 144 -1.81 0.56 7.18
CA VAL A 144 -0.89 1.26 6.30
C VAL A 144 -0.19 2.32 7.14
N PRO A 145 1.14 2.28 7.29
CA PRO A 145 1.85 3.34 8.00
C PRO A 145 1.54 4.68 7.33
N PRO A 146 1.06 5.69 8.06
CA PRO A 146 0.74 6.96 7.45
C PRO A 146 2.02 7.63 6.95
N ARG A 147 1.91 8.36 5.84
CA ARG A 147 3.04 9.14 5.34
C ARG A 147 3.29 10.32 6.26
N LEU A 148 4.56 10.55 6.54
CA LEU A 148 5.03 11.77 7.19
C LEU A 148 5.13 12.88 6.12
N HIS A 149 4.58 14.04 6.45
CA HIS A 149 4.84 15.28 5.74
C HIS A 149 5.75 16.13 6.63
N VAL A 150 6.81 16.68 6.05
CA VAL A 150 7.71 17.60 6.75
C VAL A 150 7.63 18.93 6.01
N GLU A 151 7.21 19.96 6.73
CA GLU A 151 7.08 21.32 6.20
C GLU A 151 7.89 22.29 7.06
N GLU A 152 8.57 23.22 6.42
CA GLU A 152 9.26 24.30 7.08
C GLU A 152 8.28 25.45 7.38
N GLN A 153 8.12 25.82 8.66
CA GLN A 153 7.28 26.93 9.09
C GLN A 153 8.06 27.88 10.01
N GLY A 154 8.60 28.96 9.46
CA GLY A 154 9.41 29.93 10.22
C GLY A 154 10.58 29.25 10.94
N GLU A 155 10.57 29.31 12.27
CA GLU A 155 11.57 28.71 13.18
C GLU A 155 11.35 27.21 13.46
N PHE A 156 10.30 26.59 12.91
CA PHE A 156 9.94 25.20 13.19
C PHE A 156 9.91 24.32 11.93
N LEU A 157 10.20 23.04 12.12
CA LEU A 157 9.80 21.96 11.22
C LEU A 157 8.50 21.38 11.74
N ARG A 158 7.43 21.50 10.96
CA ARG A 158 6.19 20.79 11.21
C ARG A 158 6.29 19.40 10.60
N VAL A 159 6.27 18.38 11.45
CA VAL A 159 6.18 16.99 11.02
C VAL A 159 4.76 16.51 11.27
N SER A 160 4.01 16.21 10.21
CA SER A 160 2.60 15.84 10.28
C SER A 160 2.29 14.49 9.62
N TRP A 161 1.18 13.86 10.03
CA TRP A 161 0.70 12.60 9.47
C TRP A 161 -0.81 12.43 9.62
N PRO A 162 -1.47 11.69 8.72
CA PRO A 162 -2.90 11.39 8.84
C PRO A 162 -3.16 10.33 9.92
N GLY A 163 -4.29 10.44 10.64
CA GLY A 163 -4.85 9.33 11.40
C GLY A 163 -5.56 9.70 12.72
N PRO A 164 -6.30 8.75 13.32
CA PRO A 164 -6.97 8.95 14.60
C PRO A 164 -5.96 9.22 15.72
N ALA A 165 -6.29 10.21 16.56
CA ALA A 165 -5.48 10.90 17.58
C ALA A 165 -4.61 10.07 18.56
N TRP A 166 -4.64 8.74 18.53
CA TRP A 166 -4.03 7.91 19.58
C TRP A 166 -3.20 6.73 19.11
N ARG A 167 -3.08 6.45 17.80
CA ARG A 167 -2.40 5.22 17.33
C ARG A 167 -0.92 5.36 17.06
N TYR A 168 -0.44 6.55 16.72
CA TYR A 168 0.94 6.77 16.31
C TYR A 168 1.57 7.94 17.05
N TRP A 169 2.85 7.77 17.36
CA TRP A 169 3.71 8.80 17.92
C TRP A 169 4.94 8.97 17.05
N LEU A 170 5.37 10.21 16.88
CA LEU A 170 6.58 10.51 16.14
C LEU A 170 7.79 10.15 17.00
N GLU A 171 8.65 9.29 16.49
CA GLU A 171 10.01 9.09 17.01
C GLU A 171 11.00 9.87 16.15
N GLN A 172 12.03 10.40 16.80
CA GLN A 172 13.12 11.12 16.17
C GLN A 172 14.47 10.53 16.57
N SER A 173 15.46 10.70 15.70
CA SER A 173 16.85 10.35 15.97
C SER A 173 17.81 11.24 15.17
N ALA A 174 19.03 11.39 15.68
CA ALA A 174 20.16 11.97 14.93
C ALA A 174 20.79 10.96 13.96
N THR A 175 20.53 9.66 14.11
CA THR A 175 21.06 8.58 13.26
C THR A 175 19.97 7.56 12.90
N CYS A 176 20.23 6.70 11.91
CA CYS A 176 19.31 5.60 11.58
C CYS A 176 19.56 4.32 12.40
N GLU A 177 20.43 4.35 13.41
CA GLU A 177 20.87 3.16 14.12
C GLU A 177 19.75 2.55 14.99
N PRO A 178 19.61 1.21 15.03
CA PRO A 178 18.71 0.55 15.97
C PRO A 178 19.05 0.95 17.43
N GLY A 179 18.09 1.53 18.14
CA GLY A 179 18.27 1.99 19.54
C GLY A 179 18.49 3.49 19.72
N SER A 180 18.81 4.23 18.66
CA SER A 180 18.98 5.70 18.70
C SER A 180 17.66 6.49 18.77
N TRP A 181 16.53 5.80 18.55
CA TRP A 181 15.23 6.41 18.39
C TRP A 181 14.56 6.72 19.72
N SER A 182 14.04 7.94 19.85
CA SER A 182 13.30 8.39 21.03
C SER A 182 11.98 9.04 20.63
N LEU A 183 10.97 8.96 21.50
CA LEU A 183 9.69 9.63 21.27
C LEU A 183 9.89 11.15 21.28
N SER A 184 9.30 11.82 20.30
CA SER A 184 9.20 13.28 20.26
C SER A 184 8.14 13.81 21.25
N ALA A 185 7.92 15.12 21.23
CA ALA A 185 6.85 15.76 21.99
C ALA A 185 5.46 15.17 21.65
N LYS A 186 4.51 15.37 22.57
CA LYS A 186 3.13 14.89 22.37
C LYS A 186 2.55 15.49 21.09
N PRO A 187 2.06 14.66 20.15
CA PRO A 187 1.49 15.18 18.91
C PRO A 187 0.21 15.97 19.19
N GLN A 188 0.04 17.06 18.45
CA GLN A 188 -1.12 17.93 18.46
C GLN A 188 -2.12 17.49 17.39
N ASP A 189 -3.40 17.78 17.60
CA ASP A 189 -4.46 17.58 16.61
C ASP A 189 -4.48 18.74 15.61
N GLY A 190 -4.43 18.41 14.32
CA GLY A 190 -4.51 19.34 13.20
C GLY A 190 -5.82 19.23 12.42
N PRO A 191 -6.00 20.04 11.37
CA PRO A 191 -7.17 19.96 10.48
C PRO A 191 -7.23 18.60 9.77
N ASP A 192 -8.42 18.22 9.28
CA ASP A 192 -8.64 17.01 8.48
C ASP A 192 -8.12 15.70 9.09
N LYS A 193 -8.25 15.57 10.42
CA LYS A 193 -7.77 14.39 11.18
C LYS A 193 -6.26 14.15 11.01
N THR A 194 -5.50 15.22 10.82
CA THR A 194 -4.03 15.17 10.86
C THR A 194 -3.53 15.31 12.28
N ARG A 195 -2.33 14.79 12.52
CA ARG A 195 -1.55 14.97 13.73
C ARG A 195 -0.22 15.59 13.37
N PHE A 196 0.33 16.42 14.24
CA PHE A 196 1.62 17.03 13.97
C PHE A 196 2.44 17.28 15.24
N VAL A 197 3.73 17.45 15.05
CA VAL A 197 4.68 17.96 16.04
C VAL A 197 5.47 19.07 15.39
N ASP A 198 5.53 20.22 16.05
CA ASP A 198 6.42 21.31 15.66
C ASP A 198 7.75 21.16 16.41
N LEU A 199 8.84 21.04 15.66
CA LEU A 199 10.19 20.85 16.17
C LEU A 199 11.03 22.07 15.83
N PRO A 200 11.76 22.68 16.78
CA PRO A 200 12.58 23.85 16.49
C PRO A 200 13.64 23.53 15.44
N LYS A 201 13.87 24.44 14.50
CA LYS A 201 15.00 24.33 13.55
C LYS A 201 16.28 24.62 14.30
N ASP A 202 17.19 23.65 14.33
CA ASP A 202 18.49 23.74 15.01
C ASP A 202 19.65 23.50 14.04
N GLY A 203 19.37 23.35 12.74
CA GLY A 203 20.36 23.04 11.70
C GLY A 203 20.90 21.61 11.75
N SER A 204 20.44 20.77 12.68
CA SER A 204 20.88 19.39 12.80
C SER A 204 20.11 18.44 11.87
N ALA A 205 20.80 17.42 11.36
CA ALA A 205 20.16 16.35 10.63
C ALA A 205 19.29 15.52 11.60
N ARG A 206 18.01 15.33 11.24
CA ARG A 206 17.04 14.56 12.03
C ARG A 206 16.32 13.56 11.15
N PHE A 207 16.17 12.36 11.67
CA PHE A 207 15.39 11.29 11.07
C PHE A 207 14.08 11.13 11.83
N PHE A 208 13.01 10.83 11.09
CA PHE A 208 11.66 10.72 11.63
C PHE A 208 11.04 9.38 11.27
N ARG A 209 10.33 8.77 12.22
CA ARG A 209 9.47 7.62 11.95
C ARG A 209 8.24 7.64 12.84
N LEU A 210 7.20 6.95 12.39
CA LEU A 210 6.02 6.74 13.22
C LEU A 210 6.12 5.42 13.96
N ARG A 211 6.01 5.49 15.29
CA ARG A 211 5.83 4.32 16.13
C ARG A 211 4.37 4.15 16.46
N ARG A 212 3.83 2.97 16.19
CA ARG A 212 2.50 2.61 16.67
C ARG A 212 2.55 2.46 18.18
N ILE A 213 1.67 3.17 18.89
CA ILE A 213 1.45 2.95 20.31
C ILE A 213 0.27 1.98 20.44
N PRO A 214 0.45 0.81 21.06
CA PRO A 214 -0.66 -0.09 21.36
C PRO A 214 -1.71 0.66 22.17
N VAL A 215 -2.99 0.48 21.84
CA VAL A 215 -4.06 0.93 22.74
C VAL A 215 -3.87 0.13 24.01
N LEU A 216 -3.56 0.81 25.12
CA LEU A 216 -3.83 0.21 26.41
C LEU A 216 -5.33 -0.13 26.39
N LYS A 217 -5.68 -1.39 26.67
CA LYS A 217 -7.08 -1.76 26.87
C LYS A 217 -7.66 -0.75 27.85
N ARG A 218 -8.75 -0.07 27.48
CA ARG A 218 -9.53 0.66 28.48
C ARG A 218 -9.94 -0.37 29.52
N GLU A 219 -9.53 -0.13 30.76
CA GLU A 219 -10.12 -0.79 31.93
C GLU A 219 -11.61 -0.46 32.01
#